data_AF-A0A432KCU1-F1
#
_entry.id   AF-A0A432KCU1-F1
#
_cell.length_a   1.000
_cell.length_b   1.000
_cell.length_c   1.000
_cell.angle_alpha   90.00
_cell.angle_beta   90.00
_cell.angle_gamma   90.00
#
_symmetry.space_group_name_H-M   'P 1'
#
loop_
_entity.id
_entity.type
_entity.pdbx_description
1 polymer ?
#
loop_
_entity_poly.entity_id
_entity_poly.type
_entity_poly.pdbx_seq_one_letter_code
_entity_poly.pdbx_strand_id
1 'polypeptide(L)' 'IEEFEFINLKVDPEESLKLQDKYAGSIKPGYHMNKKHWISATLDESLPDDFIESLSS' A
#
# COMPACT_ATOMS: atom_id res chain seq x y z
N ILE A 1 10.47 -13.16 -14.77
CA ILE A 1 9.84 -11.83 -14.64
C ILE A 1 9.36 -11.81 -13.21
N GLU A 2 9.98 -11.01 -12.35
CA GLU A 2 9.48 -10.87 -10.97
C GLU A 2 8.15 -10.13 -11.07
N GLU A 3 7.04 -10.87 -10.97
CA GLU A 3 5.71 -10.30 -10.77
C GLU A 3 5.69 -9.73 -9.36
N PHE A 4 6.13 -8.47 -9.22
CA PHE A 4 5.83 -7.71 -8.01
C PHE A 4 4.34 -7.45 -8.00
N GLU A 5 3.59 -8.27 -7.26
CA GLU A 5 2.18 -8.01 -7.01
C GLU A 5 2.07 -6.75 -6.15
N PHE A 6 1.42 -5.72 -6.67
CA PHE A 6 1.11 -4.52 -5.91
C PHE A 6 -0.39 -4.25 -6.01
N ILE A 7 -0.98 -3.85 -4.89
CA ILE A 7 -2.40 -3.57 -4.78
C ILE A 7 -2.60 -2.08 -4.54
N ASN A 8 -3.60 -1.50 -5.21
CA ASN A 8 -3.97 -0.11 -5.01
C ASN A 8 -5.18 -0.03 -4.10
N LEU A 9 -5.01 0.69 -2.99
CA LEU A 9 -6.00 0.75 -1.93
C LEU A 9 -6.38 2.19 -1.64
N LYS A 10 -7.67 2.37 -1.40
CA LYS A 10 -8.22 3.65 -0.98
C LYS A 10 -8.18 3.72 0.54
N VAL A 11 -7.37 4.62 1.07
CA VAL A 11 -7.20 4.85 2.50
C VAL A 11 -7.42 6.33 2.82
N ASP A 12 -7.67 6.64 4.08
CA ASP A 12 -7.75 8.02 4.51
C ASP A 12 -6.39 8.73 4.34
N PRO A 13 -6.36 10.05 4.06
CA PRO A 13 -5.11 10.77 3.83
C PRO A 13 -4.15 10.74 5.01
N GLU A 14 -4.69 10.68 6.23
CA GLU A 14 -3.90 10.60 7.45
C GLU A 14 -3.31 9.19 7.64
N GLU A 15 -4.07 8.14 7.30
CA GLU A 15 -3.58 6.76 7.29
C GLU A 15 -2.57 6.51 6.18
N SER A 16 -2.78 7.11 5.00
CA SER A 16 -1.84 7.06 3.88
C SER A 16 -0.44 7.50 4.30
N LEU A 17 -0.33 8.59 5.06
CA LEU A 17 0.95 9.09 5.56
C LEU A 17 1.55 8.14 6.61
N LYS A 18 0.73 7.64 7.56
CA LYS A 18 1.18 6.70 8.59
C LYS A 18 1.68 5.39 7.98
N LEU A 19 1.00 4.88 6.96
CA LEU A 19 1.35 3.64 6.26
C LEU A 19 2.61 3.81 5.40
N GLN A 20 2.76 4.96 4.72
CA GLN A 20 3.99 5.29 4.00
C GLN A 20 5.20 5.44 4.93
N ASP A 21 5.01 6.00 6.12
CA ASP A 21 6.08 6.14 7.12
C ASP A 21 6.44 4.77 7.75
N LYS A 22 5.42 3.98 8.10
CA LYS A 22 5.58 2.67 8.73
C LYS A 22 6.17 1.61 7.79
N TYR A 23 5.80 1.64 6.51
CA TYR A 23 6.24 0.68 5.49
C TYR A 23 6.99 1.39 4.36
N ALA A 24 7.96 2.21 4.74
CA ALA A 24 8.80 2.96 3.81
C ALA A 24 9.59 2.02 2.89
N GLY A 25 9.15 1.92 1.62
CA GLY A 25 9.74 1.03 0.61
C GLY A 25 8.70 0.14 -0.06
N SER A 26 7.79 -0.40 0.74
CA SER A 26 6.71 -1.33 0.35
C SER A 26 5.42 -0.58 0.01
N ILE A 27 5.14 0.55 0.68
CA ILE A 27 3.99 1.40 0.38
C ILE A 27 4.43 2.67 -0.33
N LYS A 28 3.85 2.90 -1.52
CA LYS A 28 4.10 4.08 -2.37
C LYS A 28 2.82 4.90 -2.54
N PRO A 29 2.91 6.21 -2.74
CA PRO A 29 1.75 7.02 -3.07
C PRO A 29 1.18 6.58 -4.42
N GLY A 30 -0.15 6.46 -4.52
CA GLY A 30 -0.84 5.94 -5.70
C GLY A 30 -0.39 6.64 -6.99
N TYR A 31 0.10 5.86 -7.95
CA TYR A 31 0.52 6.35 -9.26
C TYR A 31 -0.75 6.72 -10.07
N HIS A 32 -0.80 7.93 -10.63
CA HIS A 32 -1.92 8.54 -11.39
C HIS A 32 -3.25 8.88 -10.68
N MET A 33 -3.59 8.32 -9.51
CA MET A 33 -4.80 8.73 -8.76
C MET A 33 -4.55 9.91 -7.81
N ASN A 34 -5.62 10.54 -7.31
CA ASN A 34 -5.54 11.67 -6.37
C ASN A 34 -4.77 11.22 -5.12
N LYS A 35 -3.48 11.57 -5.05
CA LYS A 35 -2.44 11.02 -4.15
C LYS A 35 -2.73 11.16 -2.65
N LYS A 36 -3.84 11.82 -2.30
CA LYS A 36 -4.36 11.91 -0.93
C LYS A 36 -5.10 10.66 -0.48
N HIS A 37 -5.70 9.90 -1.39
CA HIS A 37 -6.61 8.81 -1.00
C HIS A 37 -6.13 7.43 -1.43
N TRP A 38 -5.14 7.34 -2.31
CA TRP A 38 -4.73 6.07 -2.87
C TRP A 38 -3.27 5.79 -2.55
N ILE A 39 -3.02 4.59 -2.04
CA ILE A 39 -1.68 4.03 -1.82
C ILE A 39 -1.52 2.77 -2.67
N SER A 40 -0.29 2.52 -3.11
CA SER A 40 0.12 1.28 -3.75
C SER A 40 0.94 0.48 -2.75
N ALA A 41 0.42 -0.64 -2.27
CA ALA A 41 1.14 -1.55 -1.38
C ALA A 41 1.73 -2.68 -2.21
N THR A 42 3.06 -2.83 -2.17
CA THR A 42 3.78 -3.94 -2.79
C THR A 42 3.69 -5.14 -1.85
N LEU A 43 3.14 -6.25 -2.34
CA LEU A 43 3.03 -7.53 -1.63
C LEU A 43 4.40 -8.24 -1.69
N ASP A 44 5.39 -7.63 -1.05
CA ASP A 44 6.67 -8.29 -0.79
C ASP A 44 6.72 -8.84 0.65
N GLU A 45 7.75 -9.61 0.98
CA GLU A 45 7.94 -10.22 2.31
C GLU A 45 8.00 -9.22 3.48
N SER A 46 7.99 -7.90 3.20
CA SER A 46 7.95 -6.85 4.23
C SER A 46 6.56 -6.48 4.72
N LEU A 47 5.49 -6.87 4.01
CA LEU A 47 4.11 -6.68 4.49
C LEU A 47 3.61 -7.96 5.20
N PRO A 48 3.11 -7.86 6.43
CA PRO A 48 2.57 -9.02 7.14
C PRO A 48 1.28 -9.51 6.47
N ASP A 49 1.09 -10.84 6.41
CA ASP A 49 -0.08 -11.48 5.79
C ASP A 49 -1.41 -10.96 6.37
N ASP A 50 -1.48 -10.71 7.68
CA ASP A 50 -2.64 -10.09 8.34
C ASP A 50 -3.03 -8.74 7.71
N PHE A 51 -2.03 -7.96 7.29
CA PHE A 51 -2.27 -6.70 6.60
C PHE A 51 -2.83 -6.96 5.21
N ILE A 52 -2.31 -7.96 4.49
CA ILE A 52 -2.78 -8.32 3.14
C ILE A 52 -4.23 -8.83 3.18
N GLU A 53 -4.58 -9.67 4.16
CA GLU A 53 -5.95 -10.16 4.35
C GLU A 53 -6.94 -9.03 4.65
N SER A 54 -6.54 -8.05 5.45
CA SER A 54 -7.37 -6.86 5.74
C SER A 54 -7.69 -6.03 4.49
N LEU A 55 -6.93 -6.20 3.40
CA LEU A 55 -7.08 -5.43 2.16
C LEU A 55 -7.97 -6.16 1.15
N SER A 56 -8.27 -7.45 1.38
CA SER A 56 -9.14 -8.28 0.54
C SER A 56 -10.59 -8.37 1.06
N SER A 57 -10.90 -7.87 2.26
CA SER A 57 -12.25 -7.86 2.86
C SER A 57 -13.01 -6.56 2.63
#